data_AF-A0A0V0WU78-F1
#
_entry.id   AF-A0A0V0WU78-F1
#
_cell.length_a   1.000
_cell.length_b   1.000
_cell.length_c   1.000
_cell.angle_alpha   90.00
_cell.angle_beta   90.00
_cell.angle_gamma   90.00
#
_symmetry.space_group_name_H-M   'P 1'
#
loop_
_entity.id
_entity.type
_entity.pdbx_description
1 polymer ?
#
loop_
_entity_poly.entity_id
_entity_poly.type
_entity_poly.pdbx_seq_one_letter_code
_entity_poly.pdbx_strand_id
1 'polypeptide(L)'
;MKPFQLFREMRRNCSTNLNPIISFFKKLFLERLPLNIQMILIAKAYSNTEELAENADKLVAVSGNGSGSVYAVRQRAERWQSSDT
;
A
#
# COMPACT_ATOMS: atom_id res chain seq x y z
N MET A 1 10.43 4.45 1.62
CA MET A 1 10.25 5.15 0.33
C MET A 1 8.77 5.16 -0.01
N LYS A 2 8.20 6.30 -0.46
CA LYS A 2 6.76 6.37 -0.78
C LYS A 2 6.47 5.64 -2.11
N PRO A 3 5.38 4.85 -2.21
CA PRO A 3 4.92 4.27 -3.48
C PRO A 3 4.97 5.24 -4.67
N PHE A 4 4.49 6.47 -4.54
CA PHE A 4 4.53 7.44 -5.65
C PHE A 4 5.96 7.82 -6.10
N GLN A 5 6.93 7.82 -5.19
CA GLN A 5 8.33 8.05 -5.53
C GLN A 5 8.92 6.89 -6.32
N LEU A 6 8.62 5.64 -5.90
CA LEU A 6 8.99 4.43 -6.63
C LEU A 6 8.43 4.43 -8.05
N PHE A 7 7.17 4.82 -8.18
CA PHE A 7 6.51 4.92 -9.47
C PHE A 7 7.22 5.95 -10.39
N ARG A 8 7.54 7.14 -9.87
CA ARG A 8 8.28 8.16 -10.64
C ARG A 8 9.66 7.69 -11.07
N GLU A 9 10.37 6.96 -10.23
CA GLU A 9 11.68 6.40 -10.55
C GLU A 9 11.59 5.34 -11.65
N MET A 10 10.63 4.42 -11.55
CA MET A 10 10.35 3.42 -12.58
C MET A 10 10.02 4.06 -13.93
N ARG A 11 9.22 5.13 -13.92
CA ARG A 11 8.87 5.89 -15.13
C ARG A 11 10.08 6.61 -15.74
N ARG A 12 10.95 7.21 -14.92
CA ARG A 12 12.18 7.90 -15.40
C ARG A 12 13.18 6.92 -16.02
N ASN A 13 13.25 5.70 -15.51
CA ASN A 13 14.15 4.66 -16.01
C ASN A 13 13.65 3.99 -17.29
N CYS A 14 12.44 4.31 -17.77
CA CYS A 14 11.94 3.81 -19.04
C CYS A 14 11.96 4.90 -20.13
N SER A 15 12.78 4.67 -21.15
CA SER A 15 12.83 5.49 -22.36
C SER A 15 11.49 5.48 -23.10
N THR A 16 11.19 6.60 -23.77
CA THR A 16 9.93 7.07 -24.38
C THR A 16 9.13 6.12 -25.31
N ASN A 17 9.56 4.88 -25.56
CA ASN A 17 9.05 4.03 -26.65
C ASN A 17 8.25 2.80 -26.20
N LEU A 18 7.50 2.86 -25.09
CA LEU A 18 7.01 1.64 -24.45
C LEU A 18 5.51 1.72 -24.11
N ASN A 19 4.71 1.92 -25.15
CA ASN A 19 3.25 1.80 -25.11
C ASN A 19 2.73 0.38 -24.72
N PRO A 20 3.51 -0.74 -24.82
CA PRO A 20 3.12 -2.02 -24.21
C PRO A 20 3.52 -2.18 -22.73
N ILE A 21 4.39 -1.32 -22.16
CA ILE A 21 4.95 -1.53 -20.82
C ILE A 21 4.06 -0.93 -19.72
N ILE A 22 3.05 -0.13 -20.05
CA ILE A 22 2.18 0.47 -19.01
C ILE A 22 1.49 -0.61 -18.15
N SER A 23 1.01 -1.71 -18.75
CA SER A 23 0.40 -2.83 -18.03
C SER A 23 1.43 -3.63 -17.22
N PHE A 24 2.63 -3.84 -17.76
CA PHE A 24 3.75 -4.48 -17.07
C PHE A 24 4.24 -3.64 -15.88
N PHE A 25 4.34 -2.33 -16.04
CA PHE A 25 4.69 -1.39 -14.98
C PHE A 25 3.68 -1.37 -13.87
N LYS A 26 2.39 -1.34 -14.21
CA LYS A 26 1.33 -1.44 -13.21
C LYS A 26 1.46 -2.73 -12.39
N LYS A 27 1.75 -3.85 -13.05
CA LYS A 27 1.94 -5.15 -12.38
C LYS A 27 3.18 -5.13 -11.46
N LEU A 28 4.33 -4.70 -11.96
CA LEU A 28 5.56 -4.59 -11.16
C LEU A 28 5.42 -3.61 -9.99
N PHE A 29 4.69 -2.52 -10.19
CA PHE A 29 4.42 -1.55 -9.14
C PHE A 29 3.58 -2.18 -8.02
N LEU A 30 2.51 -2.88 -8.37
CA LEU A 30 1.66 -3.58 -7.41
C LEU A 30 2.43 -4.67 -6.65
N GLU A 31 3.24 -5.48 -7.34
CA GLU A 31 4.04 -6.55 -6.72
C GLU A 31 5.00 -6.06 -5.62
N ARG A 32 5.39 -4.77 -5.64
CA ARG A 32 6.27 -4.16 -4.64
C ARG A 32 5.54 -3.62 -3.39
N LEU A 33 4.21 -3.66 -3.37
CA LEU A 33 3.40 -3.17 -2.25
C LEU A 33 3.03 -4.31 -1.29
N PRO A 34 2.70 -4.02 -0.02
CA PRO A 34 2.09 -5.00 0.87
C PRO A 34 0.78 -5.59 0.32
N LEU A 35 0.51 -6.88 0.56
CA LEU A 35 -0.62 -7.61 -0.02
C LEU A 35 -2.00 -6.96 0.26
N ASN A 36 -2.21 -6.45 1.48
CA ASN A 36 -3.43 -5.75 1.86
C ASN A 36 -3.68 -4.51 0.99
N ILE A 37 -2.61 -3.78 0.63
CA ILE A 37 -2.69 -2.60 -0.23
C ILE A 37 -2.88 -3.02 -1.69
N GLN A 38 -2.19 -4.08 -2.14
CA GLN A 38 -2.38 -4.63 -3.49
C GLN A 38 -3.85 -4.99 -3.75
N MET A 39 -4.48 -5.72 -2.83
CA MET A 39 -5.87 -6.17 -3.00
C MET A 39 -6.84 -4.99 -3.12
N ILE A 40 -6.67 -3.95 -2.31
CA ILE A 40 -7.50 -2.74 -2.37
C ILE A 40 -7.31 -2.01 -3.71
N LEU A 41 -6.06 -1.88 -4.18
CA LEU A 41 -5.76 -1.22 -5.45
C LEU A 41 -6.22 -2.03 -6.67
N ILE A 42 -6.22 -3.36 -6.61
CA ILE A 42 -6.72 -4.23 -7.69
C ILE A 42 -8.25 -4.17 -7.80
N ALA A 43 -8.94 -4.11 -6.67
CA ALA A 43 -10.41 -4.08 -6.63
C ALA A 43 -11.02 -2.79 -7.21
N LYS A 44 -10.22 -1.71 -7.30
CA LYS A 44 -10.68 -0.40 -7.76
C LYS A 44 -10.28 -0.15 -9.22
N ALA A 45 -11.23 0.34 -10.02
CA ALA A 45 -10.95 0.82 -11.36
C ALA A 45 -10.27 2.19 -11.29
N TYR A 46 -9.04 2.28 -11.78
CA TYR A 46 -8.27 3.52 -11.87
C TYR A 46 -8.12 3.95 -13.32
N SER A 47 -8.26 5.25 -13.56
CA SER A 47 -8.19 5.84 -14.90
C SER A 47 -6.75 5.83 -15.47
N ASN A 48 -5.75 5.93 -14.59
CA ASN A 48 -4.34 5.94 -14.94
C ASN A 48 -3.46 5.40 -13.79
N THR A 49 -2.16 5.26 -14.04
CA THR A 49 -1.21 4.67 -13.09
C THR A 49 -0.70 5.66 -12.04
N GLU A 50 -0.62 6.96 -12.35
CA GLU A 50 -0.33 8.01 -11.36
C GLU A 50 -1.39 8.05 -10.23
N GLU A 51 -2.69 8.04 -10.58
CA GLU A 51 -3.80 8.04 -9.64
C GLU A 51 -3.75 6.82 -8.69
N LEU A 52 -3.38 5.67 -9.25
CA LEU A 52 -3.17 4.44 -8.49
C LEU A 52 -2.01 4.61 -7.49
N ALA A 53 -0.89 5.19 -7.92
CA ALA A 53 0.29 5.39 -7.08
C ALA A 53 0.04 6.43 -5.96
N GLU A 54 -0.73 7.48 -6.21
CA GLU A 54 -1.14 8.43 -5.17
C GLU A 54 -2.06 7.80 -4.11
N ASN A 55 -2.96 6.91 -4.53
CA ASN A 55 -3.80 6.17 -3.59
C ASN A 55 -2.99 5.14 -2.80
N ALA A 56 -1.96 4.54 -3.39
CA ALA A 56 -1.04 3.67 -2.67
C ALA A 56 -0.33 4.42 -1.52
N ASP A 57 0.13 5.66 -1.74
CA ASP A 57 0.71 6.50 -0.69
C ASP A 57 -0.26 6.71 0.48
N LYS A 58 -1.54 6.99 0.18
CA LYS A 58 -2.59 7.19 1.19
C LYS A 58 -2.86 5.90 1.97
N LEU A 59 -2.92 4.76 1.28
CA LEU A 59 -3.15 3.45 1.91
C LEU A 59 -1.98 3.03 2.79
N VAL A 60 -0.73 3.29 2.38
CA VAL A 60 0.45 3.04 3.22
C VAL A 60 0.41 3.90 4.47
N ALA A 61 0.06 5.18 4.34
CA ALA A 61 -0.08 6.07 5.49
C ALA A 61 -1.16 5.58 6.47
N VAL A 62 -2.30 5.08 5.98
CA VAL A 62 -3.35 4.51 6.85
C VAL A 62 -2.92 3.19 7.48
N SER A 63 -2.26 2.32 6.71
CA SER A 63 -1.80 1.00 7.19
C SER A 63 -0.71 1.11 8.26
N GLY A 64 0.17 2.10 8.18
CA GLY A 64 1.22 2.36 9.19
C GLY A 64 0.65 2.87 10.52
N ASN A 65 -0.55 3.44 10.49
CA ASN A 65 -1.24 3.98 11.67
C ASN A 65 -2.08 2.89 12.37
N GLY A 66 -2.20 1.71 11.78
CA GLY A 66 -2.95 0.56 12.29
C GLY A 66 -2.29 -0.20 13.43
N SER A 67 -1.27 0.37 14.09
CA SER A 67 -0.61 -0.23 15.27
C SER A 67 -1.50 -0.29 16.53
N GLY A 68 -2.81 -0.11 16.38
CA GLY A 68 -3.83 -0.68 17.25
C GLY A 68 -4.32 -2.00 16.67
N SER A 69 -3.41 -2.97 16.51
CA SER A 69 -3.79 -4.35 16.16
C SER A 69 -4.86 -4.84 17.15
N VAL A 70 -5.89 -5.56 16.71
CA VAL A 70 -6.93 -6.13 17.58
C VAL A 70 -6.32 -6.94 18.74
N TYR A 71 -5.12 -7.50 18.52
CA TYR A 71 -4.30 -8.16 19.55
C TYR A 71 -3.82 -7.22 20.67
N ALA A 72 -3.53 -5.95 20.38
CA ALA A 72 -3.16 -4.94 21.38
C ALA A 72 -4.34 -4.56 22.28
N VAL A 73 -5.59 -4.62 21.77
CA VAL A 73 -6.80 -4.45 22.58
C VAL A 73 -6.95 -5.61 23.56
N ARG A 74 -6.67 -6.84 23.11
CA ARG A 74 -6.73 -8.04 23.95
C ARG A 74 -5.72 -8.01 25.10
N GLN A 75 -4.48 -7.61 24.84
CA GLN A 75 -3.46 -7.48 25.90
C GLN A 75 -3.81 -6.41 26.95
N ARG A 76 -4.50 -5.34 26.56
CA ARG A 76 -5.05 -4.37 27.52
C ARG A 76 -6.16 -4.98 28.36
N ALA A 77 -7.10 -5.70 27.75
CA ALA A 77 -8.20 -6.35 28.46
C ALA A 77 -7.72 -7.36 29.51
N GLU A 78 -6.71 -8.17 29.17
CA GLU A 78 -6.13 -9.17 30.08
C GLU A 78 -5.37 -8.51 31.25
N ARG A 79 -4.69 -7.39 31.02
CA ARG A 79 -4.00 -6.62 32.08
C ARG A 79 -4.96 -6.05 33.14
N TRP A 80 -6.16 -5.63 32.73
CA TRP A 80 -7.17 -5.12 33.67
C TRP A 80 -7.78 -6.24 34.52
N GLN A 81 -7.91 -7.45 33.99
CA GLN A 81 -8.45 -8.60 34.73
C GLN A 81 -7.47 -9.17 35.78
N SER A 82 -6.16 -9.01 35.60
CA SER A 82 -5.15 -9.43 36.60
C SER A 82 -4.89 -8.40 37.70
N SER A 83 -5.56 -7.24 37.68
CA SER A 83 -5.40 -6.19 38.70
C SER A 83 -6.49 -6.24 39.79
N ASP A 84 -7.48 -7.14 39.64
CA ASP A 84 -8.63 -7.33 40.55
C ASP A 84 -8.53 -8.64 41.39
N THR A 85 -7.36 -9.28 41.43
CA THR A 85 -7.04 -10.44 42.30
C THR A 85 -5.79 -10.16 43.11
#